data_AF-A0A6I5NP17-F1
#
_entry.id   AF-A0A6I5NP17-F1
#
_cell.length_a   1.000
_cell.length_b   1.000
_cell.length_c   1.000
_cell.angle_alpha   90.00
_cell.angle_beta   90.00
_cell.angle_gamma   90.00
#
_symmetry.space_group_name_H-M   'P 1'
#
loop_
_entity.id
_entity.type
_entity.pdbx_description
1 polymer ?
#
loop_
_entity_poly.entity_id
_entity_poly.type
_entity_poly.pdbx_seq_one_letter_code
_entity_poly.pdbx_strand_id
1 'polypeptide(L)'
;MLSVVIPAIIGLISGLVSAVFSHFLLIKKIRREAEEQLKFDLHNKQIDAYQRFWDLLGPTSRYVGRQHQDRMIKSNEVGYFLDKEAIDSFFDSFHEFFYSEHGIFLSRDLRNAFFQSRDYYYEIINSANNISENCVQISNTKARKCFQAWDWVRTIARNDIGLRDVDFPQLSAKNSEQ
;
A
#
# COMPACT_ATOMS: atom_id res chain seq x y z
N MET A 1 -51.26 -35.03 -43.99
CA MET A 1 -50.54 -33.73 -44.04
C MET A 1 -50.48 -33.03 -42.67
N LEU A 2 -51.58 -32.93 -41.91
CA LEU A 2 -51.58 -32.32 -40.56
C LEU A 2 -50.60 -32.94 -39.56
N SER A 3 -50.35 -34.25 -39.64
CA SER A 3 -49.42 -34.98 -38.73
C SER A 3 -47.95 -34.57 -38.85
N VAL A 4 -47.55 -33.94 -39.96
CA VAL A 4 -46.15 -33.51 -40.21
C VAL A 4 -45.97 -32.02 -39.93
N VAL A 5 -47.03 -31.22 -40.13
CA VAL A 5 -46.99 -29.76 -39.94
C VAL A 5 -46.91 -29.38 -38.46
N ILE A 6 -47.65 -30.08 -37.59
CA ILE A 6 -47.67 -29.76 -36.14
C ILE A 6 -46.29 -29.98 -35.48
N PRO A 7 -45.59 -31.12 -35.68
CA PRO A 7 -44.24 -31.30 -35.15
C PRO A 7 -43.22 -30.29 -35.70
N ALA A 8 -43.34 -29.89 -36.97
CA ALA A 8 -42.44 -28.91 -37.58
C ALA A 8 -42.59 -27.51 -36.93
N ILE A 9 -43.82 -27.08 -36.64
CA ILE A 9 -44.09 -25.82 -35.94
C ILE A 9 -43.55 -25.86 -34.51
N ILE A 10 -43.77 -26.97 -33.79
CA ILE A 10 -43.24 -27.15 -32.43
C ILE A 10 -41.70 -27.10 -32.44
N GLY A 11 -41.05 -27.77 -33.39
CA GLY A 11 -39.59 -27.75 -33.53
C GLY A 11 -39.03 -26.34 -33.78
N LEU A 12 -39.70 -25.53 -34.62
CA LEU A 12 -39.33 -24.14 -34.86
C LEU A 12 -39.48 -23.26 -33.60
N ILE A 13 -40.61 -23.39 -32.89
CA ILE A 13 -40.86 -22.64 -31.65
C ILE A 13 -39.83 -23.02 -30.59
N SER A 14 -39.56 -24.32 -30.40
CA SER A 14 -38.55 -24.79 -29.46
C SER A 14 -37.15 -24.28 -29.82
N GLY A 15 -36.77 -24.32 -31.10
CA GLY A 15 -35.50 -23.78 -31.58
C GLY A 15 -35.36 -22.27 -31.31
N LEU A 16 -36.42 -21.51 -31.53
CA LEU A 16 -36.45 -20.07 -31.29
C LEU A 16 -36.33 -19.75 -29.80
N VAL A 17 -37.06 -20.47 -28.94
CA VAL A 17 -36.96 -20.32 -27.47
C VAL A 17 -35.55 -20.67 -26.99
N SER A 18 -34.97 -21.77 -27.47
CA SER A 18 -33.60 -22.17 -27.14
C SER A 18 -32.57 -21.12 -27.60
N ALA A 19 -32.73 -20.54 -28.79
CA ALA A 19 -31.85 -19.49 -29.29
C ALA A 19 -31.93 -18.21 -28.45
N VAL A 20 -33.15 -17.76 -28.09
CA VAL A 20 -33.35 -16.61 -27.22
C VAL A 20 -32.75 -16.85 -25.83
N PHE A 21 -32.98 -18.03 -25.26
CA PHE A 21 -32.43 -18.40 -23.96
C PHE A 21 -30.89 -18.47 -24.00
N SER A 22 -30.32 -19.08 -25.04
CA SER A 22 -28.88 -19.14 -25.27
C SER A 22 -28.27 -17.74 -25.39
N HIS A 23 -28.89 -16.85 -26.17
CA HIS A 23 -28.44 -15.47 -26.32
C HIS A 23 -28.46 -14.70 -24.99
N PHE A 24 -29.51 -14.89 -24.18
CA PHE A 24 -29.60 -14.28 -22.86
C PHE A 24 -28.50 -14.77 -21.90
N LEU A 25 -28.21 -16.08 -21.90
CA LEU A 25 -27.10 -16.64 -21.12
C LEU A 25 -25.75 -16.11 -21.58
N LEU A 26 -25.55 -15.96 -22.89
CA LEU A 26 -24.32 -15.43 -23.47
C LEU A 26 -24.09 -13.97 -23.04
N ILE A 27 -25.12 -13.11 -23.08
CA ILE A 27 -25.02 -11.74 -22.58
C ILE A 27 -24.65 -11.70 -21.09
N LYS A 28 -25.28 -12.54 -20.28
CA LYS A 28 -24.96 -12.63 -18.84
C LYS A 28 -23.51 -13.06 -18.61
N LYS A 29 -23.02 -14.03 -19.38
CA LYS A 29 -21.64 -14.50 -19.31
C LYS A 29 -20.65 -13.38 -19.67
N ILE A 30 -20.87 -12.67 -20.78
CA ILE A 30 -20.01 -11.54 -21.20
C ILE A 30 -19.94 -10.46 -20.11
N ARG A 31 -21.09 -10.10 -19.52
CA ARG A 31 -21.11 -9.10 -18.43
C ARG A 31 -20.28 -9.55 -17.24
N ARG A 32 -20.41 -10.82 -16.84
CA ARG A 32 -19.65 -11.39 -15.74
C ARG A 32 -18.14 -11.41 -16.05
N GLU A 33 -17.75 -11.82 -17.24
CA GLU A 33 -16.34 -11.82 -17.67
C GLU A 33 -15.76 -10.39 -17.67
N ALA A 34 -16.53 -9.39 -18.15
CA ALA A 34 -16.12 -8.00 -18.11
C ALA A 34 -15.97 -7.45 -16.67
N GLU A 35 -16.87 -7.83 -15.75
CA GLU A 35 -16.76 -7.47 -14.33
C GLU A 35 -15.55 -8.13 -13.67
N GLU A 36 -15.30 -9.41 -13.96
CA GLU A 36 -14.13 -10.15 -13.44
C GLU A 36 -12.83 -9.55 -13.97
N GLN A 37 -12.76 -9.19 -15.25
CA GLN A 37 -11.62 -8.52 -15.86
C GLN A 37 -11.38 -7.14 -15.23
N LEU A 38 -12.43 -6.33 -15.04
CA LEU A 38 -12.32 -5.03 -14.38
C LEU A 38 -11.79 -5.16 -12.95
N LYS A 39 -12.27 -6.16 -12.20
CA LYS A 39 -11.76 -6.44 -10.83
C LYS A 39 -10.28 -6.80 -10.85
N PHE A 40 -9.86 -7.64 -11.79
CA PHE A 40 -8.47 -8.02 -11.95
C PHE A 40 -7.58 -6.82 -12.30
N ASP A 41 -8.02 -5.98 -13.25
CA ASP A 41 -7.29 -4.78 -13.65
C ASP A 41 -7.15 -3.78 -12.49
N LEU A 42 -8.22 -3.57 -11.71
CA LEU A 42 -8.17 -2.72 -10.52
C LEU A 42 -7.22 -3.28 -9.46
N HIS A 43 -7.22 -4.60 -9.26
CA HIS A 43 -6.31 -5.25 -8.32
C HIS A 43 -4.85 -5.11 -8.73
N ASN A 44 -4.53 -5.26 -10.02
CA ASN A 44 -3.16 -5.08 -10.51
C ASN A 44 -2.69 -3.64 -10.34
N LYS A 45 -3.54 -2.64 -10.63
CA LYS A 45 -3.23 -1.23 -10.37
C LYS A 45 -3.02 -0.96 -8.89
N GLN A 46 -3.80 -1.59 -8.02
CA GLN A 46 -3.58 -1.52 -6.58
C GLN A 46 -2.21 -2.10 -6.20
N ILE A 47 -1.83 -3.28 -6.71
CA ILE A 47 -0.51 -3.85 -6.45
C ILE A 47 0.61 -2.90 -6.92
N ASP A 48 0.52 -2.35 -8.13
CA ASP A 48 1.51 -1.39 -8.66
C ASP A 48 1.64 -0.15 -7.75
N ALA A 49 0.52 0.43 -7.32
CA ALA A 49 0.52 1.56 -6.41
C ALA A 49 1.22 1.24 -5.08
N TYR A 50 0.98 0.04 -4.52
CA TYR A 50 1.60 -0.37 -3.26
C TYR A 50 3.08 -0.72 -3.41
N GLN A 51 3.51 -1.20 -4.58
CA GLN A 51 4.93 -1.38 -4.89
C GLN A 51 5.66 -0.03 -4.94
N ARG A 52 5.10 0.96 -5.65
CA ARG A 52 5.66 2.32 -5.69
C ARG A 52 5.67 2.97 -4.31
N PHE A 53 4.60 2.79 -3.54
CA PHE A 53 4.56 3.24 -2.15
C PHE A 53 5.67 2.60 -1.32
N TRP A 54 5.92 1.30 -1.49
CA TRP A 54 6.96 0.58 -0.77
C TRP A 54 8.36 1.13 -1.06
N ASP A 55 8.65 1.46 -2.32
CA ASP A 55 9.93 2.05 -2.73
C ASP A 55 10.17 3.41 -2.06
N LEU A 56 9.12 4.22 -1.91
CA LEU A 56 9.18 5.50 -1.20
C LEU A 56 9.56 5.34 0.27
N LEU A 57 9.28 4.20 0.91
CA LEU A 57 9.57 3.98 2.33
C LEU A 57 11.07 3.77 2.64
N GLY A 58 11.96 3.76 1.65
CA GLY A 58 13.41 3.61 1.83
C GLY A 58 14.01 4.45 2.98
N PRO A 59 13.77 5.79 3.01
CA PRO A 59 14.24 6.71 4.05
C PRO A 59 13.82 6.36 5.49
N THR A 60 12.75 5.58 5.65
CA THR A 60 12.18 5.19 6.95
C THR A 60 12.82 3.91 7.52
N SER A 61 13.66 3.24 6.73
CA SER A 61 14.21 1.92 7.07
C SER A 61 15.36 1.99 8.07
N ARG A 62 15.34 1.06 9.04
CA ARG A 62 16.42 0.88 10.01
C ARG A 62 17.64 0.17 9.42
N TYR A 63 17.43 -0.69 8.43
CA TYR A 63 18.39 -1.72 8.00
C TYR A 63 19.19 -1.36 6.76
N VAL A 64 18.91 -0.19 6.18
CA VAL A 64 19.63 0.27 5.02
C VAL A 64 21.11 0.48 5.40
N GLY A 65 22.05 0.30 4.47
CA GLY A 65 23.49 0.48 4.71
C GLY A 65 23.91 1.96 4.79
N ARG A 66 25.13 2.25 5.26
CA ARG A 66 25.71 3.63 5.38
C ARG A 66 25.65 4.48 4.09
N GLN A 67 25.29 3.89 2.94
CA GLN A 67 25.21 4.53 1.64
C GLN A 67 23.95 5.41 1.43
N HIS A 68 22.89 5.25 2.23
CA HIS A 68 21.73 6.14 2.13
C HIS A 68 21.88 7.32 3.09
N GLN A 69 22.29 8.46 2.53
CA GLN A 69 22.42 9.73 3.24
C GLN A 69 21.05 10.35 3.58
N ASP A 70 20.00 9.95 2.85
CA ASP A 70 18.65 10.52 2.90
C ASP A 70 17.75 9.89 3.98
N ARG A 71 18.32 9.37 5.06
CA ARG A 71 17.51 8.79 6.14
C ARG A 71 16.91 9.88 7.01
N MET A 72 15.62 9.70 7.32
CA MET A 72 14.90 10.56 8.27
C MET A 72 15.47 10.46 9.69
N ILE A 73 15.96 9.27 10.07
CA ILE A 73 16.58 9.03 11.38
C ILE A 73 18.01 8.56 11.19
N LYS A 74 18.96 9.34 11.70
CA LYS A 74 20.39 9.03 11.75
C LYS A 74 20.76 8.58 13.16
N SER A 75 21.66 7.60 13.27
CA SER A 75 22.24 7.18 14.54
C SER A 75 23.75 7.37 14.53
N ASN A 76 24.29 7.84 15.64
CA ASN A 76 25.74 7.92 15.90
C ASN A 76 26.02 7.45 17.34
N GLU A 77 27.27 7.54 17.78
CA GLU A 77 27.70 7.15 19.13
C GLU A 77 26.99 7.93 20.26
N VAL A 78 26.47 9.12 19.95
CA VAL A 78 25.84 10.06 20.88
C VAL A 78 24.32 9.87 20.96
N GLY A 79 23.72 9.17 19.98
CA GLY A 79 22.29 8.83 20.00
C GLY A 79 21.62 8.92 18.63
N TYR A 80 20.32 9.25 18.65
CA TYR A 80 19.48 9.36 17.45
C TYR A 80 19.20 10.82 17.11
N PHE A 81 19.19 11.11 15.83
CA PHE A 81 18.97 12.44 15.26
C PHE A 81 17.94 12.35 14.15
N LEU A 82 17.01 13.27 14.12
CA LEU A 82 16.12 13.51 12.99
C LEU A 82 16.81 14.47 12.02
N ASP A 83 16.83 14.13 10.75
CA ASP A 83 17.29 15.03 9.68
C ASP A 83 16.07 15.73 9.08
N LYS A 84 15.96 17.04 9.30
CA LYS A 84 14.81 17.84 8.84
C LYS A 84 14.70 17.84 7.31
N GLU A 85 15.82 17.96 6.61
CA GLU A 85 15.83 18.03 5.14
C GLU A 85 15.38 16.71 4.53
N ALA A 86 15.89 15.59 5.06
CA ALA A 86 15.45 14.26 4.63
C ALA A 86 13.97 14.00 4.95
N ILE A 87 13.49 14.54 6.08
CA ILE A 87 12.07 14.43 6.49
C ILE A 87 11.17 15.22 5.54
N ASP A 88 11.50 16.47 5.26
CA ASP A 88 10.72 17.33 4.38
C ASP A 88 10.71 16.76 2.96
N SER A 89 11.89 16.38 2.43
CA SER A 89 12.00 15.75 1.11
C SER A 89 11.20 14.45 0.99
N PHE A 90 11.21 13.61 2.03
CA PHE A 90 10.40 12.39 2.06
C PHE A 90 8.90 12.69 2.06
N PHE A 91 8.44 13.65 2.87
CA PHE A 91 7.02 14.00 2.95
C PHE A 91 6.51 14.71 1.70
N ASP A 92 7.35 15.52 1.04
CA ASP A 92 7.05 16.12 -0.26
C ASP A 92 6.94 15.04 -1.34
N SER A 93 7.88 14.10 -1.40
CA SER A 93 7.83 12.96 -2.33
C SER A 93 6.56 12.13 -2.14
N PHE A 94 6.14 11.93 -0.89
CA PHE A 94 4.88 11.24 -0.61
C PHE A 94 3.67 12.08 -1.01
N HIS A 95 3.69 13.40 -0.83
CA HIS A 95 2.62 14.28 -1.25
C HIS A 95 2.41 14.21 -2.76
N GLU A 96 3.50 14.25 -3.54
CA GLU A 96 3.46 14.07 -4.99
C GLU A 96 2.88 12.70 -5.37
N PHE A 97 3.33 11.64 -4.71
CA PHE A 97 2.79 10.30 -4.91
C PHE A 97 1.29 10.22 -4.58
N PHE A 98 0.85 10.85 -3.50
CA PHE A 98 -0.55 10.85 -3.07
C PHE A 98 -1.48 11.50 -4.10
N TYR A 99 -1.04 12.56 -4.78
CA TYR A 99 -1.80 13.22 -5.84
C TYR A 99 -1.54 12.66 -7.24
N SER A 100 -0.71 11.61 -7.35
CA SER A 100 -0.54 10.86 -8.60
C SER A 100 -1.70 9.88 -8.85
N GLU A 101 -1.68 9.22 -10.00
CA GLU A 101 -2.62 8.14 -10.34
C GLU A 101 -2.59 6.96 -9.36
N HIS A 102 -1.54 6.83 -8.56
CA HIS A 102 -1.33 5.73 -7.59
C HIS A 102 -1.99 6.00 -6.24
N GLY A 103 -2.05 7.27 -5.83
CA GLY A 103 -2.54 7.65 -4.50
C GLY A 103 -4.01 7.30 -4.26
N ILE A 104 -4.81 7.20 -5.33
CA ILE A 104 -6.22 6.79 -5.26
C ILE A 104 -6.41 5.34 -4.78
N PHE A 105 -5.40 4.48 -4.98
CA PHE A 105 -5.48 3.07 -4.61
C PHE A 105 -5.12 2.83 -3.14
N LEU A 106 -4.59 3.82 -2.43
CA LEU A 106 -4.23 3.69 -1.02
C LEU A 106 -5.47 3.62 -0.14
N SER A 107 -5.49 2.63 0.76
CA SER A 107 -6.55 2.49 1.76
C SER A 107 -6.64 3.73 2.65
N ARG A 108 -7.83 3.95 3.23
CA ARG A 108 -8.03 5.03 4.19
C ARG A 108 -7.16 4.83 5.44
N ASP A 109 -7.00 3.60 5.89
CA ASP A 109 -6.24 3.27 7.09
C ASP A 109 -4.75 3.54 6.91
N LEU A 110 -4.20 3.18 5.74
CA LEU A 110 -2.81 3.50 5.39
C LEU A 110 -2.57 5.00 5.36
N ARG A 111 -3.48 5.75 4.72
CA ARG A 111 -3.40 7.22 4.66
C ARG A 111 -3.44 7.85 6.05
N ASN A 112 -4.36 7.40 6.90
CA ASN A 112 -4.45 7.89 8.28
C ASN A 112 -3.17 7.59 9.06
N ALA A 113 -2.66 6.35 8.99
CA ALA A 113 -1.43 5.96 9.68
C ALA A 113 -0.21 6.77 9.20
N PHE A 114 -0.14 7.04 7.90
CA PHE A 114 0.90 7.88 7.31
C PHE A 114 0.83 9.32 7.86
N PHE A 115 -0.33 9.98 7.77
CA PHE A 115 -0.46 11.36 8.23
C PHE A 115 -0.25 11.50 9.73
N GLN A 116 -0.70 10.54 10.54
CA GLN A 116 -0.38 10.48 11.97
C GLN A 116 1.13 10.37 12.21
N SER A 117 1.82 9.54 11.42
CA SER A 117 3.28 9.42 11.50
C SER A 117 3.95 10.76 11.16
N ARG A 118 3.53 11.41 10.07
CA ARG A 118 4.01 12.72 9.65
C ARG A 118 3.85 13.77 10.73
N ASP A 119 2.64 13.90 11.27
CA ASP A 119 2.32 14.91 12.27
C ASP A 119 3.17 14.69 13.54
N TYR A 120 3.47 13.44 13.89
CA TYR A 120 4.38 13.11 14.99
C TYR A 120 5.83 13.56 14.74
N TYR A 121 6.36 13.41 13.52
CA TYR A 121 7.70 13.94 13.19
C TYR A 121 7.74 15.46 13.31
N TYR A 122 6.75 16.17 12.77
CA TYR A 122 6.68 17.62 12.87
C TYR A 122 6.47 18.10 14.32
N GLU A 123 5.72 17.37 15.15
CA GLU A 123 5.60 17.66 16.59
C GLU A 123 6.98 17.60 17.28
N ILE A 124 7.79 16.58 16.97
CA ILE A 124 9.14 16.46 17.53
C ILE A 124 10.05 17.59 17.04
N ILE A 125 10.01 17.92 15.75
CA ILE A 125 10.81 19.00 15.16
C ILE A 125 10.44 20.35 15.77
N ASN A 126 9.13 20.66 15.85
CA ASN A 126 8.63 21.93 16.37
C ASN A 126 8.83 22.09 17.88
N SER A 127 8.88 20.99 18.63
CA SER A 127 9.15 21.00 20.08
C SER A 127 10.64 21.07 20.43
N ALA A 128 11.53 20.89 19.46
CA ALA A 128 12.97 20.96 19.68
C ALA A 128 13.47 22.40 19.65
N ASN A 129 13.77 22.95 20.83
CA ASN A 129 14.45 24.23 20.97
C ASN A 129 15.92 24.12 20.51
N ASN A 130 16.16 24.20 19.20
CA ASN A 130 17.44 24.43 18.51
C ASN A 130 18.70 23.70 19.03
N ILE A 131 19.10 22.63 18.33
CA ILE A 131 20.50 22.13 18.39
C ILE A 131 20.89 21.67 16.98
N SER A 132 21.53 22.55 16.20
CA SER A 132 21.96 22.44 14.78
C SER A 132 20.90 22.74 13.72
N GLU A 133 21.30 23.43 12.63
CA GLU A 133 20.40 23.98 11.60
C GLU A 133 19.48 22.90 10.98
N ASN A 134 20.02 21.71 10.67
CA ASN A 134 19.26 20.63 9.99
C ASN A 134 19.02 19.35 10.80
N CYS A 135 19.68 19.12 11.94
CA CYS A 135 19.49 17.90 12.73
C CYS A 135 18.81 18.19 14.08
N VAL A 136 17.89 17.33 14.51
CA VAL A 136 17.26 17.40 15.85
C VAL A 136 17.61 16.15 16.64
N GLN A 137 18.33 16.30 17.76
CA GLN A 137 18.59 15.17 18.64
C GLN A 137 17.30 14.70 19.32
N ILE A 138 17.07 13.39 19.33
CA ILE A 138 15.89 12.78 19.93
C ILE A 138 16.27 11.70 20.94
N SER A 139 15.42 11.52 21.95
CA SER A 139 15.56 10.43 22.89
C SER A 139 15.36 9.07 22.21
N ASN A 140 15.97 8.02 22.75
CA ASN A 140 15.78 6.65 22.29
C ASN A 140 14.29 6.23 22.32
N THR A 141 13.53 6.72 23.30
CA THR A 141 12.08 6.47 23.40
C THR A 141 11.29 7.08 22.23
N LYS A 142 11.62 8.32 21.81
CA LYS A 142 11.01 8.96 20.64
C LYS A 142 11.44 8.26 19.35
N ALA A 143 12.72 7.94 19.20
CA ALA A 143 13.23 7.20 18.03
C ALA A 143 12.52 5.85 17.83
N ARG A 144 12.35 5.09 18.92
CA ARG A 144 11.62 3.82 18.88
C ARG A 144 10.17 3.99 18.44
N LYS A 145 9.47 5.02 18.93
CA LYS A 145 8.10 5.34 18.49
C LYS A 145 8.04 5.70 17.02
N CYS A 146 8.96 6.52 16.52
CA CYS A 146 9.05 6.87 15.11
C CYS A 146 9.21 5.62 14.23
N PHE A 147 10.10 4.70 14.61
CA PHE A 147 10.26 3.48 13.86
C PHE A 147 9.05 2.54 13.96
N GLN A 148 8.42 2.43 15.14
CA GLN A 148 7.19 1.65 15.32
C GLN A 148 6.04 2.18 14.46
N ALA A 149 5.94 3.50 14.32
CA ALA A 149 4.95 4.13 13.45
C ALA A 149 5.15 3.68 11.98
N TRP A 150 6.40 3.65 11.50
CA TRP A 150 6.70 3.16 10.15
C TRP A 150 6.55 1.64 9.98
N ASP A 151 6.87 0.86 11.01
CA ASP A 151 6.61 -0.58 11.01
C ASP A 151 5.09 -0.86 10.91
N TRP A 152 4.28 -0.04 11.60
CA TRP A 152 2.82 -0.09 11.50
C TRP A 152 2.31 0.28 10.11
N VAL A 153 2.82 1.37 9.52
CA VAL A 153 2.51 1.76 8.13
C VAL A 153 2.82 0.64 7.14
N ARG A 154 4.01 0.02 7.24
CA ARG A 154 4.39 -1.13 6.39
C ARG A 154 3.47 -2.32 6.58
N THR A 155 3.03 -2.58 7.81
CA THR A 155 2.12 -3.68 8.13
C THR A 155 0.76 -3.46 7.48
N ILE A 156 0.18 -2.26 7.60
CA ILE A 156 -1.07 -1.91 6.91
C ILE A 156 -0.89 -2.05 5.41
N ALA A 157 0.19 -1.51 4.85
CA ALA A 157 0.42 -1.55 3.41
C ALA A 157 0.46 -2.98 2.86
N ARG A 158 1.12 -3.89 3.56
CA ARG A 158 1.15 -5.31 3.22
C ARG A 158 -0.21 -5.99 3.36
N ASN A 159 -0.95 -5.66 4.41
CA ASN A 159 -2.28 -6.21 4.65
C ASN A 159 -3.28 -5.81 3.55
N ASP A 160 -3.19 -4.58 3.05
CA ASP A 160 -4.08 -4.07 2.00
C ASP A 160 -3.96 -4.85 0.68
N ILE A 161 -2.78 -5.41 0.39
CA ILE A 161 -2.51 -6.25 -0.79
C ILE A 161 -2.47 -7.75 -0.46
N GLY A 162 -2.89 -8.15 0.75
CA GLY A 162 -3.00 -9.56 1.14
C GLY A 162 -1.68 -10.26 1.50
N LEU A 163 -0.58 -9.54 1.71
CA LEU A 163 0.73 -10.09 2.06
C LEU A 163 0.96 -10.16 3.60
N ARG A 164 0.11 -10.93 4.29
CA ARG A 164 0.11 -11.06 5.77
C ARG A 164 1.36 -11.74 6.36
N ASP A 165 2.00 -12.64 5.62
CA ASP A 165 2.92 -13.64 6.22
C ASP A 165 4.38 -13.48 5.78
N VAL A 166 5.07 -12.49 6.33
CA VAL A 166 6.55 -12.46 6.30
C VAL A 166 6.98 -11.90 7.65
N ASP A 167 7.33 -12.81 8.54
CA ASP A 167 7.92 -12.48 9.84
C ASP A 167 9.18 -11.65 9.61
N PHE A 168 9.21 -10.43 10.15
CA PHE A 168 10.44 -9.66 10.17
C PHE A 168 11.45 -10.37 11.09
N PRO A 169 12.73 -10.46 10.71
CA PRO A 169 13.74 -11.01 11.61
C PRO A 169 13.79 -10.16 12.88
N GLN A 170 13.30 -10.73 13.98
CA GLN A 170 13.40 -10.11 15.30
C GLN A 170 14.85 -10.23 15.76
N LEU A 171 15.54 -9.10 15.93
CA LEU A 171 16.82 -9.08 16.63
C LEU A 171 16.57 -9.52 18.07
N SER A 172 16.93 -10.77 18.35
CA SER A 172 17.16 -11.23 19.71
C SER A 172 18.29 -10.39 20.29
N ALA A 173 17.94 -9.32 21.00
CA ALA A 173 18.84 -8.67 21.94
C ALA A 173 19.04 -9.62 23.13
N LYS A 174 19.84 -10.67 22.93
CA LYS A 174 20.35 -11.54 24.00
C LYS A 174 21.86 -11.60 23.88
N ASN A 175 22.48 -10.81 24.75
CA ASN A 175 23.69 -11.11 25.50
C ASN A 175 24.97 -11.35 24.68
N SER A 176 25.58 -10.25 24.23
CA SER A 176 27.04 -10.14 24.27
C SER A 176 27.46 -9.61 25.65
N GLU A 177 27.26 -10.45 26.67
CA GLU A 177 28.05 -10.43 27.90
C GLU A 177 28.79 -11.76 27.92
N GLN A 178 30.00 -11.74 27.36
CA GLN A 178 31.15 -12.56 27.74
C GLN A 178 32.40 -11.70 27.57
#